data_AF-C8PC17-F1
#
_entry.id   AF-C8PC17-F1
#
_cell.length_a   1.000
_cell.length_b   1.000
_cell.length_c   1.000
_cell.angle_alpha   90.00
_cell.angle_beta   90.00
_cell.angle_gamma   90.00
#
_symmetry.space_group_name_H-M   'P 1'
#
loop_
_entity.id
_entity.type
_entity.pdbx_description
1 polymer ?
#
loop_
_entity_poly.entity_id
_entity_poly.type
_entity_poly.pdbx_seq_one_letter_code
_entity_poly.pdbx_strand_id
1 'polypeptide(L)'
;MNQIFRETMMTHLLLWCNAYVQIIRNGKGEVLGLYPLMPDRMKVDRDDKGQIYYEYFVSDSDEGTEKQGRVKLNELDVLHIPGLGFDGLVGYSPQVAARH
;
A
#
# COMPACT_ATOMS: atom_id res chain seq x y z
N MET A 1 -14.11 8.68 -8.39
CA MET A 1 -13.45 8.41 -7.09
C MET A 1 -14.29 9.03 -5.99
N ASN A 2 -14.79 8.23 -5.04
CA ASN A 2 -15.68 8.69 -3.96
C ASN A 2 -14.93 9.60 -2.97
N GLN A 3 -15.64 10.50 -2.29
CA GLN A 3 -15.11 11.38 -1.24
C GLN A 3 -14.42 10.57 -0.12
N ILE A 4 -15.05 9.50 0.34
CA ILE A 4 -14.53 8.61 1.39
C ILE A 4 -13.14 8.06 1.01
N PHE A 5 -12.96 7.64 -0.24
CA PHE A 5 -11.67 7.11 -0.71
C PHE A 5 -10.55 8.14 -0.61
N ARG A 6 -10.82 9.40 -0.97
CA ARG A 6 -9.82 10.47 -0.86
C ARG A 6 -9.47 10.76 0.60
N GLU A 7 -10.48 10.81 1.46
CA GLU A 7 -10.30 11.02 2.90
C GLU A 7 -9.49 9.89 3.55
N THR A 8 -9.75 8.63 3.19
CA THR A 8 -8.93 7.48 3.62
C THR A 8 -7.48 7.63 3.18
N MET A 9 -7.24 7.95 1.91
CA MET A 9 -5.88 8.09 1.38
C MET A 9 -5.11 9.25 2.03
N MET A 10 -5.77 10.39 2.26
CA MET A 10 -5.16 11.51 2.99
C MET A 10 -4.87 11.13 4.44
N THR A 11 -5.77 10.41 5.09
CA THR A 11 -5.57 9.92 6.46
C THR A 11 -4.36 8.98 6.53
N HIS A 12 -4.23 8.07 5.55
CA HIS A 12 -3.09 7.16 5.46
C HIS A 12 -1.77 7.92 5.33
N LEU A 13 -1.73 8.94 4.46
CA LEU A 13 -0.55 9.82 4.31
C LEU A 13 -0.25 10.63 5.58
N LEU A 14 -1.27 11.15 6.27
CA LEU A 14 -1.08 11.96 7.47
C LEU A 14 -0.55 11.14 8.65
N LEU A 15 -1.03 9.90 8.81
CA LEU A 15 -0.71 9.05 9.96
C LEU A 15 0.52 8.16 9.73
N TRP A 16 0.69 7.61 8.52
CA TRP A 16 1.77 6.66 8.20
C TRP A 16 2.71 7.13 7.09
N CYS A 17 2.45 8.29 6.50
CA CYS A 17 3.26 8.87 5.43
C CYS A 17 3.38 7.99 4.20
N ASN A 18 2.51 7.01 4.07
CA ASN A 18 2.38 6.14 2.91
C ASN A 18 0.91 5.80 2.76
N ALA A 19 0.46 5.74 1.52
CA ALA A 19 -0.87 5.27 1.23
C ALA A 19 -0.81 4.28 0.06
N TYR A 20 -1.51 3.16 0.22
CA TYR A 20 -1.46 2.03 -0.70
C TYR A 20 -2.87 1.68 -1.15
N VAL A 21 -2.99 1.32 -2.42
CA VAL A 21 -4.25 0.87 -3.00
C VAL A 21 -3.95 -0.34 -3.86
N GLN A 22 -4.60 -1.46 -3.58
CA GLN A 22 -4.60 -2.60 -4.48
C GLN A 22 -5.49 -2.29 -5.69
N ILE A 23 -4.96 -2.53 -6.87
CA ILE A 23 -5.70 -2.44 -8.13
C ILE A 23 -6.26 -3.82 -8.42
N ILE A 24 -7.57 -3.99 -8.27
CA ILE A 24 -8.24 -5.26 -8.54
C ILE A 24 -8.54 -5.34 -10.04
N ARG A 25 -8.04 -6.39 -10.70
CA ARG A 25 -8.22 -6.62 -12.14
C ARG A 25 -8.88 -7.96 -12.42
N ASN A 26 -9.57 -8.07 -13.54
CA ASN A 26 -10.04 -9.36 -14.05
C ASN A 26 -8.95 -10.09 -14.85
N GLY A 27 -9.24 -11.30 -15.32
CA GLY A 27 -8.32 -12.10 -16.15
C GLY A 27 -7.96 -11.49 -17.52
N LYS A 28 -8.62 -10.40 -17.92
CA LYS A 28 -8.30 -9.62 -19.14
C LYS A 28 -7.46 -8.37 -18.84
N GLY A 29 -7.15 -8.11 -17.57
CA GLY A 29 -6.37 -6.94 -17.13
C GLY A 29 -7.21 -5.68 -16.90
N GLU A 30 -8.53 -5.73 -17.08
CA GLU A 30 -9.44 -4.60 -16.86
C GLU A 30 -9.56 -4.31 -15.36
N VAL A 31 -9.48 -3.03 -14.98
CA VAL A 31 -9.61 -2.60 -13.57
C VAL A 31 -11.07 -2.71 -13.14
N LEU A 32 -11.33 -3.59 -12.16
CA LEU A 32 -12.64 -3.78 -11.55
C LEU A 32 -12.86 -2.85 -10.35
N GLY A 33 -11.77 -2.51 -9.64
CA GLY A 33 -11.88 -1.74 -8.40
C GLY A 33 -10.54 -1.33 -7.83
N LEU A 34 -10.63 -0.44 -6.85
CA LEU A 34 -9.52 0.08 -6.06
C LEU A 34 -9.81 -0.20 -4.60
N TYR A 35 -8.92 -0.93 -3.94
CA TYR A 35 -9.07 -1.31 -2.54
C TYR A 35 -7.96 -0.68 -1.70
N PRO A 36 -8.26 0.30 -0.82
CA PRO A 36 -7.25 0.86 0.08
C PRO A 36 -6.67 -0.23 0.99
N LEU A 37 -5.34 -0.26 1.10
CA LEU A 37 -4.63 -1.16 2.00
C LEU A 37 -4.09 -0.39 3.21
N MET A 38 -4.12 -1.03 4.37
CA MET A 38 -3.63 -0.46 5.62
C MET A 38 -2.10 -0.33 5.61
N PRO A 39 -1.53 0.89 5.79
CA PRO A 39 -0.09 1.10 5.68
C PRO A 39 0.73 0.38 6.76
N ASP A 40 0.22 0.25 7.98
CA ASP A 40 0.86 -0.48 9.09
C ASP A 40 0.93 -2.00 8.86
N ARG A 41 0.18 -2.50 7.88
CA ARG A 41 0.18 -3.90 7.44
C ARG A 41 0.91 -4.09 6.11
N MET A 42 1.66 -3.10 5.65
CA MET A 42 2.40 -3.16 4.40
C MET A 42 3.90 -3.19 4.65
N LYS A 43 4.58 -4.14 4.00
CA LYS A 43 6.04 -4.11 3.83
C LYS A 43 6.36 -3.92 2.34
N VAL A 44 7.29 -3.02 2.04
CA VAL A 44 7.81 -2.79 0.68
C VAL A 44 9.28 -3.17 0.68
N ASP A 45 9.72 -3.92 -0.33
CA ASP A 45 11.10 -4.37 -0.44
C ASP A 45 11.50 -4.56 -1.91
N ARG A 46 12.78 -4.86 -2.16
CA ARG A 46 13.27 -5.28 -3.48
C ARG A 46 13.60 -6.77 -3.48
N ASP A 47 13.30 -7.43 -4.58
CA ASP A 47 13.79 -8.79 -4.80
C ASP A 47 15.27 -8.80 -5.22
N ASP A 48 15.83 -10.01 -5.43
CA ASP A 48 17.23 -10.21 -5.82
C ASP A 48 17.59 -9.55 -7.18
N LYS A 49 16.59 -9.14 -7.97
CA LYS A 49 16.75 -8.45 -9.25
C LYS A 49 16.52 -6.94 -9.13
N GLY A 50 16.30 -6.44 -7.91
CA GLY A 50 16.03 -5.03 -7.64
C GLY A 50 14.59 -4.58 -7.92
N GLN A 51 13.67 -5.51 -8.22
CA GLN A 51 12.27 -5.18 -8.51
C GLN A 51 11.49 -4.98 -7.23
N ILE A 52 10.67 -3.92 -7.18
CA ILE A 52 9.86 -3.62 -6.01
C ILE A 52 8.74 -4.64 -5.89
N TYR A 53 8.52 -5.12 -4.67
CA TYR A 53 7.34 -5.89 -4.33
C TYR A 53 6.75 -5.43 -2.99
N TYR A 54 5.50 -5.82 -2.80
CA TYR A 54 4.71 -5.47 -1.63
C TYR A 54 4.31 -6.75 -0.91
N GLU A 55 4.43 -6.80 0.40
CA GLU A 55 3.88 -7.86 1.24
C GLU A 55 2.81 -7.26 2.16
N TYR A 56 1.56 -7.64 1.93
CA TYR A 56 0.43 -7.23 2.75
C TYR A 56 0.07 -8.33 3.75
N PHE A 57 -0.10 -7.93 5.01
CA PHE A 57 -0.52 -8.81 6.09
C PHE A 57 -2.05 -8.76 6.20
N VAL A 58 -2.69 -9.82 5.75
CA VAL A 58 -4.16 -9.95 5.77
C VAL A 58 -4.62 -10.40 7.15
N SER A 59 -5.63 -9.72 7.68
CA SER A 59 -6.31 -10.08 8.92
C SER A 59 -7.82 -10.21 8.71
N ASP A 60 -8.54 -10.70 9.73
CA ASP A 60 -9.99 -10.91 9.68
C ASP A 60 -10.82 -9.63 9.47
N SER A 61 -10.20 -8.45 9.60
CA SER A 61 -10.86 -7.17 9.35
C SER A 61 -10.81 -6.77 7.88
N ASP A 62 -10.04 -7.48 7.05
CA ASP A 62 -9.96 -7.22 5.62
C ASP A 62 -11.17 -7.88 4.92
N GLU A 63 -11.99 -7.04 4.30
CA GLU A 63 -13.26 -7.44 3.73
C GLU A 63 -13.06 -8.38 2.53
N GLY A 64 -13.82 -9.48 2.48
CA GLY A 64 -13.77 -10.42 1.36
C GLY A 64 -12.59 -11.38 1.35
N THR A 65 -11.83 -11.50 2.45
CA THR A 65 -10.72 -12.46 2.55
C THR A 65 -10.95 -13.53 3.62
N GLU A 66 -10.92 -14.80 3.22
CA GLU A 66 -11.03 -15.97 4.12
C GLU A 66 -9.67 -16.46 4.66
N LYS A 67 -8.57 -15.81 4.25
CA LYS A 67 -7.20 -16.24 4.55
C LYS A 67 -6.46 -15.20 5.38
N GLN A 68 -6.11 -15.58 6.60
CA GLN A 68 -5.08 -14.88 7.38
C GLN A 68 -3.69 -15.23 6.82
N GLY A 69 -2.78 -14.25 6.78
CA GLY A 69 -1.40 -14.49 6.40
C GLY A 69 -0.76 -13.35 5.63
N ARG A 70 0.28 -13.67 4.83
CA ARG A 70 0.98 -12.71 3.98
C ARG A 70 0.65 -12.96 2.52
N VAL A 71 0.32 -11.89 1.81
CA VAL A 71 0.13 -11.90 0.36
C VAL A 71 1.20 -11.04 -0.27
N LYS A 72 1.94 -11.60 -1.22
CA LYS A 72 2.89 -10.85 -2.05
C LYS A 72 2.14 -10.26 -3.25
N LEU A 73 2.22 -8.95 -3.41
CA LEU A 73 1.64 -8.19 -4.51
C LEU A 73 2.76 -7.63 -5.39
N ASN A 74 2.54 -7.65 -6.71
CA ASN A 74 3.48 -7.07 -7.66
C ASN A 74 3.35 -5.55 -7.69
N GLU A 75 4.38 -4.87 -8.17
CA GLU A 75 4.39 -3.41 -8.32
C GLU A 75 3.23 -2.89 -9.18
N LEU A 76 2.85 -3.61 -10.23
CA LEU A 76 1.76 -3.21 -11.12
C LEU A 76 0.35 -3.37 -10.50
N ASP A 77 0.25 -4.12 -9.40
CA ASP A 77 -0.99 -4.40 -8.70
C ASP A 77 -1.23 -3.43 -7.52
N VAL A 78 -0.26 -2.56 -7.21
CA VAL A 78 -0.32 -1.61 -6.10
C VAL A 78 -0.04 -0.19 -6.58
N LEU A 79 -1.00 0.70 -6.38
CA LEU A 79 -0.74 2.14 -6.42
C LEU A 79 -0.22 2.57 -5.04
N HIS A 80 1.05 2.94 -4.99
CA HIS A 80 1.70 3.49 -3.80
C HIS A 80 1.91 5.00 -3.96
N ILE A 81 1.43 5.75 -2.98
CA ILE A 81 1.70 7.18 -2.83
C ILE A 81 2.62 7.35 -1.62
N PRO A 82 3.94 7.55 -1.83
CA PRO A 82 4.86 7.83 -0.74
C PRO A 82 4.73 9.29 -0.27
N GLY A 83 4.90 9.50 1.04
CA GLY A 83 5.03 10.81 1.67
C GLY A 83 6.43 11.40 1.53
N LEU A 84 6.69 12.50 2.27
CA LEU A 84 7.95 13.25 2.18
C LEU A 84 9.16 12.41 2.64
N GLY A 85 10.33 12.67 2.03
CA GLY A 85 11.58 11.96 2.37
C GLY A 85 11.76 10.59 1.68
N PHE A 86 11.02 10.31 0.61
CA PHE A 86 11.09 9.05 -0.15
C PHE A 86 12.52 8.60 -0.51
N ASP A 87 12.89 7.39 -0.09
CA ASP A 87 14.21 6.76 -0.32
C ASP A 87 14.27 5.85 -1.55
N GLY A 88 13.21 5.86 -2.36
CA GLY A 88 13.03 4.94 -3.47
C GLY A 88 12.26 3.67 -3.12
N LEU A 89 11.84 3.47 -1.86
CA LEU A 89 10.98 2.38 -1.41
C LEU A 89 9.77 2.87 -0.62
N VAL A 90 9.94 3.75 0.36
CA VAL A 90 8.85 4.27 1.21
C VAL A 90 9.06 5.73 1.60
N GLY A 91 7.97 6.47 1.88
CA GLY A 91 8.06 7.80 2.49
C GLY A 91 8.36 7.70 3.98
N TYR A 92 9.12 8.66 4.52
CA TYR A 92 9.40 8.72 5.96
C TYR A 92 8.41 9.64 6.68
N SER A 93 8.09 9.33 7.94
CA SER A 93 7.29 10.24 8.75
C SER A 93 8.11 11.42 9.27
N PRO A 94 7.50 12.59 9.55
CA PRO A 94 8.18 13.71 10.18
C PRO A 94 8.90 13.35 11.49
N GLN A 95 8.41 12.33 12.20
CA GLN A 95 9.06 11.81 13.41
C GLN A 95 10.39 11.09 13.13
N VAL A 96 10.52 10.44 11.97
CA VAL A 96 11.76 9.82 11.51
C VAL A 96 12.70 10.90 10.96
N ALA A 97 12.17 11.88 10.21
CA ALA A 97 12.94 13.01 9.70
C ALA A 97 13.54 13.90 10.82
N ALA A 98 12.85 14.01 11.96
CA ALA A 98 13.31 14.78 13.13
C ALA A 98 14.32 14.04 14.05
N ARG A 99 14.69 12.79 13.73
CA ARG A 99 15.70 12.01 14.48
C ARG A 99 17.11 12.12 13.90
N HIS A 100 17.35 13.03 12.95
CA HIS A 100 18.66 13.31 12.35
C HIS A 100 19.12 14.74 12.61
#